data_AF-A0A917Z9Q4-F1
#
_entry.id   AF-A0A917Z9Q4-F1
#
_cell.length_a   1.000
_cell.length_b   1.000
_cell.length_c   1.000
_cell.angle_alpha   90.00
_cell.angle_beta   90.00
_cell.angle_gamma   90.00
#
_symmetry.space_group_name_H-M   'P 1'
#
loop_
_entity.id
_entity.type
_entity.pdbx_description
1 polymer ?
#
loop_
_entity_poly.entity_id
_entity_poly.type
_entity_poly.pdbx_seq_one_letter_code
_entity_poly.pdbx_strand_id
1 'polypeptide(L)'
;MRIHVTKKLAEKLKKAGHVIAAEPAAPGSLLDGWHSNLVVIQRRNCVLFVHDQTRYAAALIGMTLKDLKQIDRLFEDILINSMLKLGYPAELVERASKYLTPLEFDTQCDRSVQGTLRVAALELEAQYWNGSDIMEIGPIFSFGLADGAATQHQRPQRITIPVAEQRDAKAARAVSSLGRATGNGHS
;
A
#
# COMPACT_ATOMS: atom_id res chain seq x y z
N MET A 1 -8.78 0.23 -3.34
CA MET A 1 -7.39 0.48 -3.74
C MET A 1 -6.92 -0.71 -4.56
N ARG A 2 -6.20 -0.52 -5.66
CA ARG A 2 -5.86 -1.61 -6.57
C ARG A 2 -4.52 -2.25 -6.25
N ILE A 3 -4.50 -3.59 -6.22
CA ILE A 3 -3.29 -4.40 -6.09
C ILE A 3 -3.20 -5.42 -7.22
N HIS A 4 -2.16 -5.26 -8.02
CA HIS A 4 -1.78 -6.17 -9.09
C HIS A 4 -1.09 -7.42 -8.52
N VAL A 5 -1.74 -8.58 -8.58
CA VAL A 5 -1.22 -9.80 -7.96
C VAL A 5 -0.66 -10.79 -8.98
N THR A 6 0.39 -11.53 -8.60
CA THR A 6 0.84 -12.66 -9.42
C THR A 6 -0.25 -13.75 -9.49
N LYS A 7 -0.26 -14.53 -10.58
CA LYS A 7 -1.21 -15.65 -10.75
C LYS A 7 -1.23 -16.60 -9.54
N LYS A 8 -0.06 -16.87 -8.96
CA LYS A 8 0.09 -17.73 -7.78
C LYS A 8 -0.64 -17.16 -6.56
N LEU A 9 -0.55 -15.85 -6.34
CA LEU A 9 -1.25 -15.18 -5.24
C LEU A 9 -2.77 -15.08 -5.54
N ALA A 10 -3.15 -14.76 -6.77
CA ALA A 10 -4.56 -14.71 -7.20
C ALA A 10 -5.29 -16.02 -6.89
N GLU A 11 -4.70 -17.18 -7.19
CA GLU A 11 -5.30 -18.48 -6.88
C GLU A 11 -5.50 -18.72 -5.38
N LYS A 12 -4.62 -18.19 -4.52
CA LYS A 12 -4.80 -18.26 -3.06
C LYS A 12 -5.86 -17.28 -2.57
N LEU A 13 -5.91 -16.07 -3.13
CA LEU A 13 -6.90 -15.06 -2.78
C LEU A 13 -8.32 -15.51 -3.17
N LYS A 14 -8.50 -16.13 -4.34
CA LYS A 14 -9.78 -16.76 -4.72
C LYS A 14 -10.23 -17.79 -3.67
N LYS A 15 -9.32 -18.65 -3.20
CA LYS A 15 -9.62 -19.63 -2.14
C LYS A 15 -9.92 -18.97 -0.79
N ALA A 16 -9.40 -17.78 -0.55
CA ALA A 16 -9.71 -16.99 0.64
C ALA A 16 -11.06 -16.26 0.53
N GLY A 17 -11.69 -16.24 -0.65
CA GLY A 17 -12.99 -15.62 -0.90
C GLY A 17 -12.91 -14.24 -1.57
N HIS A 18 -11.73 -13.84 -2.05
CA HIS A 18 -11.56 -12.58 -2.78
C HIS A 18 -11.90 -12.73 -4.26
N VAL A 19 -12.48 -11.67 -4.82
CA VAL A 19 -12.73 -11.57 -6.26
C VAL A 19 -11.46 -11.05 -6.95
N ILE A 20 -11.12 -11.67 -8.08
CA ILE A 20 -10.03 -11.21 -8.96
C ILE A 20 -10.68 -10.66 -10.22
N ALA A 21 -10.53 -9.36 -10.46
CA ALA A 21 -11.05 -8.70 -11.64
C ALA A 21 -10.33 -9.18 -12.91
N ALA A 22 -11.10 -9.35 -13.98
CA ALA A 22 -10.57 -9.73 -15.29
C ALA A 22 -9.94 -8.54 -16.04
N GLU A 23 -10.51 -7.35 -15.83
CA GLU A 23 -10.04 -6.11 -16.44
C GLU A 23 -9.66 -5.10 -15.36
N PRO A 24 -8.53 -4.38 -15.55
CA PRO A 24 -8.11 -3.34 -14.64
C PRO A 24 -9.07 -2.15 -14.74
N ALA A 25 -9.69 -1.76 -13.63
CA ALA A 25 -10.45 -0.51 -13.58
C ALA A 25 -9.50 0.70 -13.60
N ALA A 26 -10.03 1.89 -13.88
CA ALA A 26 -9.25 3.11 -13.84
C ALA A 26 -8.64 3.35 -12.43
N PRO A 27 -7.45 3.96 -12.32
CA PRO A 27 -6.88 4.38 -11.04
C PRO A 27 -7.88 5.27 -10.30
N GLY A 28 -8.16 4.96 -9.04
CA GLY A 28 -9.19 5.64 -8.25
C GLY A 28 -8.67 6.21 -6.93
N SER A 29 -7.49 5.78 -6.46
CA SER A 29 -6.86 6.26 -5.22
C SER A 29 -5.45 6.78 -5.47
N LEU A 30 -5.05 7.80 -4.73
CA LEU A 30 -3.66 8.30 -4.68
C LEU A 30 -2.67 7.27 -4.13
N LEU A 31 -3.18 6.20 -3.50
CA LEU A 31 -2.40 5.09 -2.98
C LEU A 31 -2.46 3.85 -3.89
N ASP A 32 -2.99 3.95 -5.11
CA ASP A 32 -2.92 2.85 -6.09
C ASP A 32 -1.48 2.62 -6.61
N GLY A 33 -1.26 1.59 -7.42
CA GLY A 33 0.04 1.27 -8.00
C GLY A 33 0.86 0.30 -7.15
N TRP A 34 0.18 -0.68 -6.56
CA TRP A 34 0.83 -1.76 -5.81
C TRP A 34 0.86 -3.04 -6.63
N HIS A 35 1.98 -3.72 -6.55
CA HIS A 35 2.13 -5.09 -7.01
C HIS A 35 2.41 -6.02 -5.85
N SER A 36 1.88 -7.24 -5.92
CA SER A 36 2.05 -8.22 -4.87
C SER A 36 2.35 -9.62 -5.37
N ASN A 37 3.22 -10.32 -4.64
CA ASN A 37 3.65 -11.67 -4.93
C ASN A 37 3.61 -12.56 -3.69
N LEU A 38 3.37 -13.85 -3.92
CA LEU A 38 3.47 -14.88 -2.89
C LEU A 38 4.79 -15.64 -2.99
N VAL A 39 5.69 -15.34 -2.06
CA VAL A 39 6.98 -16.03 -1.94
C VAL A 39 6.96 -17.02 -0.77
N VAL A 40 7.92 -17.94 -0.75
CA VAL A 40 8.09 -18.88 0.35
C VAL A 40 9.51 -18.71 0.87
N ILE A 41 9.63 -18.25 2.12
CA ILE A 41 10.93 -18.03 2.79
C ILE A 41 10.91 -18.84 4.08
N GLN A 42 11.97 -19.62 4.33
CA GLN A 42 12.04 -20.56 5.47
C GLN A 42 10.79 -21.45 5.60
N ARG A 43 10.26 -21.93 4.46
CA ARG A 43 9.02 -22.74 4.35
C ARG A 43 7.75 -22.03 4.84
N ARG A 44 7.75 -20.70 4.95
CA ARG A 44 6.61 -19.86 5.31
C ARG A 44 6.11 -19.08 4.09
N ASN A 45 4.81 -19.07 3.87
CA ASN A 45 4.20 -18.21 2.85
C ASN A 45 4.36 -16.75 3.28
N CYS A 46 4.90 -15.92 2.40
CA CYS A 46 5.01 -14.48 2.63
C CYS A 46 4.35 -13.74 1.46
N VAL A 47 3.49 -12.77 1.79
CA VAL A 47 2.88 -11.88 0.79
C VAL A 47 3.69 -10.61 0.76
N LEU A 48 4.37 -10.37 -0.34
CA LEU A 48 5.18 -9.19 -0.57
C LEU A 48 4.35 -8.17 -1.35
N PHE A 49 4.43 -6.90 -0.96
CA PHE A 49 3.84 -5.75 -1.62
C PHE A 49 4.95 -4.79 -2.02
N VAL A 50 4.86 -4.23 -3.21
CA VAL A 50 5.79 -3.23 -3.73
C VAL A 50 4.98 -2.13 -4.38
N HIS A 51 5.26 -0.89 -4.02
CA HIS A 51 4.68 0.27 -4.68
C HIS A 51 5.52 0.67 -5.90
N ASP A 52 4.88 0.85 -7.04
CA ASP A 52 5.54 1.00 -8.35
C ASP A 52 6.40 2.26 -8.43
N GLN A 53 5.87 3.38 -7.91
CA GLN A 53 6.53 4.68 -8.03
C GLN A 53 7.63 4.87 -6.99
N THR A 54 7.39 4.46 -5.76
CA THR A 54 8.31 4.75 -4.63
C THR A 54 9.28 3.62 -4.36
N ARG A 55 9.06 2.44 -4.96
CA ARG A 55 9.79 1.20 -4.67
C ARG A 55 9.77 0.80 -3.20
N TYR A 56 8.82 1.36 -2.45
CA TYR A 56 8.57 0.98 -1.07
C TYR A 56 8.02 -0.45 -1.05
N ALA A 57 8.64 -1.31 -0.25
CA ALA A 57 8.27 -2.70 -0.11
C ALA A 57 7.79 -3.02 1.30
N ALA A 58 6.81 -3.91 1.39
CA ALA A 58 6.21 -4.37 2.63
C ALA A 58 5.88 -5.86 2.53
N ALA A 59 6.03 -6.62 3.60
CA ALA A 59 5.78 -8.06 3.62
C ALA A 59 4.93 -8.50 4.81
N LEU A 60 3.95 -9.36 4.52
CA LEU A 60 3.21 -10.14 5.50
C LEU A 60 3.80 -11.54 5.60
N ILE A 61 4.32 -11.91 6.77
CA ILE A 61 5.07 -13.14 6.99
C ILE A 61 4.20 -14.25 7.59
N GLY A 62 4.38 -15.50 7.13
CA GLY A 62 3.73 -16.66 7.74
C GLY A 62 2.25 -16.81 7.39
N MET A 63 1.80 -16.23 6.27
CA MET A 63 0.39 -16.12 5.92
C MET A 63 -0.30 -17.46 5.68
N THR A 64 -1.37 -17.68 6.44
CA THR A 64 -2.31 -18.79 6.24
C THR A 64 -3.49 -18.37 5.36
N LEU A 65 -4.32 -19.33 4.96
CA LEU A 65 -5.55 -19.03 4.22
C LEU A 65 -6.52 -18.15 5.05
N LYS A 66 -6.53 -18.32 6.38
CA LYS A 66 -7.35 -17.51 7.29
C LYS A 66 -6.91 -16.06 7.29
N ASP A 67 -5.60 -15.83 7.31
CA ASP A 67 -5.02 -14.48 7.31
C ASP A 67 -5.28 -13.78 5.97
N LEU A 68 -5.18 -14.52 4.86
CA LEU A 68 -5.51 -13.99 3.53
C LEU A 68 -6.98 -13.53 3.43
N LYS A 69 -7.92 -14.05 4.23
CA LYS A 69 -9.30 -13.53 4.27
C LYS A 69 -9.37 -12.10 4.83
N GLN A 70 -8.37 -11.69 5.59
CA GLN A 70 -8.28 -10.39 6.27
C GLN A 70 -7.20 -9.50 5.63
N ILE A 71 -6.77 -9.81 4.41
CA ILE A 71 -5.64 -9.14 3.75
C ILE A 71 -5.83 -7.63 3.64
N ASP A 72 -7.05 -7.13 3.45
CA ASP A 72 -7.39 -5.70 3.44
C ASP A 72 -6.94 -5.01 4.73
N ARG A 73 -7.35 -5.57 5.87
CA ARG A 73 -6.98 -5.08 7.19
C ARG A 73 -5.48 -5.20 7.42
N LEU A 74 -4.89 -6.35 7.07
CA LEU A 74 -3.45 -6.58 7.27
C LEU A 74 -2.61 -5.61 6.45
N PHE A 75 -3.07 -5.27 5.23
CA PHE A 75 -2.45 -4.29 4.36
C PHE A 75 -2.57 -2.86 4.90
N GLU A 76 -3.74 -2.48 5.43
CA GLU A 76 -3.92 -1.21 6.13
C GLU A 76 -2.99 -1.13 7.35
N ASP A 77 -2.98 -2.17 8.19
CA ASP A 77 -2.15 -2.25 9.40
C ASP A 77 -0.66 -2.09 9.05
N ILE A 78 -0.15 -2.73 7.99
CA ILE A 78 1.26 -2.56 7.59
C ILE A 78 1.55 -1.13 7.13
N LEU A 79 0.68 -0.49 6.34
CA LEU A 79 0.93 0.87 5.87
C LEU A 79 0.91 1.89 7.00
N ILE A 80 -0.14 1.86 7.84
CA ILE A 80 -0.28 2.80 8.96
C ILE A 80 0.85 2.62 9.97
N ASN A 81 1.16 1.37 10.35
CA ASN A 81 2.26 1.11 11.29
C ASN A 81 3.62 1.53 10.72
N SER A 82 3.86 1.34 9.42
CA SER A 82 5.10 1.81 8.80
C SER A 82 5.19 3.33 8.77
N MET A 83 4.09 4.04 8.48
CA MET A 83 4.09 5.51 8.57
C MET A 83 4.38 5.99 10.00
N LEU A 84 3.79 5.35 11.01
CA LEU A 84 4.07 5.69 12.41
C LEU A 84 5.54 5.43 12.78
N LYS A 85 6.08 4.27 12.39
CA LYS A 85 7.49 3.90 12.63
C LYS A 85 8.48 4.83 11.92
N LEU A 86 8.13 5.32 10.74
CA LEU A 86 8.94 6.28 9.98
C LEU A 86 8.82 7.72 10.52
N GLY A 87 8.01 7.95 11.56
CA GLY A 87 7.88 9.25 12.23
C GLY A 87 7.02 10.25 11.45
N TYR A 88 6.10 9.79 10.61
CA TYR A 88 5.18 10.69 9.92
C TYR A 88 4.24 11.39 10.92
N PRO A 89 3.88 12.68 10.70
CA PRO A 89 2.95 13.39 11.56
C PRO A 89 1.57 12.71 11.59
N ALA A 90 0.90 12.70 12.75
CA ALA A 90 -0.40 12.07 12.93
C ALA A 90 -1.45 12.56 11.91
N GLU A 91 -1.45 13.85 11.59
CA GLU A 91 -2.33 14.47 10.59
C GLU A 91 -2.12 13.91 9.17
N LEU A 92 -0.91 13.47 8.84
CA LEU A 92 -0.64 12.82 7.56
C LEU A 92 -1.13 11.37 7.59
N VAL A 93 -0.90 10.66 8.69
CA VAL A 93 -1.38 9.27 8.87
C VAL A 93 -2.90 9.22 8.78
N GLU A 94 -3.61 10.14 9.45
CA GLU A 94 -5.08 10.24 9.41
C GLU A 94 -5.61 10.63 8.03
N ARG A 95 -4.86 11.42 7.26
CA ARG A 95 -5.22 11.68 5.86
C ARG A 95 -5.01 10.45 5.00
N ALA A 96 -3.89 9.75 5.16
CA ALA A 96 -3.60 8.54 4.40
C ALA A 96 -4.64 7.45 4.64
N SER A 97 -5.10 7.27 5.89
CA SER A 97 -6.15 6.28 6.20
C SER A 97 -7.46 6.54 5.45
N LYS A 98 -7.80 7.80 5.17
CA LYS A 98 -9.00 8.16 4.37
C LYS A 98 -8.88 7.75 2.90
N TYR A 99 -7.68 7.51 2.39
CA TYR A 99 -7.44 7.02 1.02
C TYR A 99 -7.29 5.49 0.94
N LEU A 100 -7.25 4.79 2.09
CA LEU A 100 -7.26 3.34 2.16
C LEU A 100 -8.70 2.85 1.96
N THR A 101 -9.02 2.53 0.71
CA THR A 101 -10.29 1.89 0.32
C THR A 101 -10.10 0.38 0.22
N PRO A 102 -11.19 -0.42 0.31
CA PRO A 102 -11.12 -1.89 0.19
C PRO A 102 -10.27 -2.33 -1.00
N LEU A 103 -9.53 -3.43 -0.84
CA LEU A 103 -8.59 -3.91 -1.83
C LEU A 103 -9.34 -4.56 -2.99
N GLU A 104 -8.94 -4.17 -4.20
CA GLU A 104 -9.36 -4.81 -5.43
C GLU A 104 -8.14 -5.46 -6.09
N PHE A 105 -8.30 -6.70 -6.50
CA PHE A 105 -7.21 -7.50 -7.05
C PHE A 105 -7.42 -7.76 -8.54
N ASP A 106 -6.35 -7.69 -9.31
CA ASP A 106 -6.31 -8.19 -10.68
C ASP A 106 -4.98 -8.91 -10.94
N THR A 107 -4.78 -9.43 -12.15
CA THR A 107 -3.52 -10.08 -12.55
C THR A 107 -2.75 -9.33 -13.63
N GLN A 108 -3.04 -8.04 -13.84
CA GLN A 108 -2.22 -7.20 -14.70
C GLN A 108 -0.84 -7.10 -14.05
N CYS A 109 0.22 -7.25 -14.84
CA CYS A 109 1.57 -7.21 -14.29
C CYS A 109 2.54 -6.76 -15.36
N ASP A 110 3.26 -5.67 -15.08
CA ASP A 110 4.36 -5.19 -15.93
C ASP A 110 5.64 -5.99 -15.65
N ARG A 111 6.41 -6.30 -16.70
CA ARG A 111 7.67 -7.06 -16.58
C ARG A 111 8.71 -6.32 -15.73
N SER A 112 8.71 -4.99 -15.74
CA SER A 112 9.62 -4.18 -14.92
C SER A 112 9.35 -4.38 -13.42
N VAL A 113 8.08 -4.45 -13.03
CA VAL A 113 7.67 -4.64 -11.64
C VAL A 113 7.90 -6.08 -11.16
N GLN A 114 7.84 -7.07 -12.04
CA GLN A 114 8.25 -8.44 -11.71
C GLN A 114 9.73 -8.51 -11.30
N GLY A 115 10.59 -7.73 -11.96
CA GLY A 115 12.00 -7.59 -11.59
C GLY A 115 12.14 -7.02 -10.17
N THR A 116 11.41 -5.94 -9.87
CA THR A 116 11.40 -5.31 -8.54
C THR A 116 10.89 -6.24 -7.44
N LEU A 117 9.79 -6.97 -7.68
CA LEU A 117 9.28 -7.98 -6.75
C LEU A 117 10.30 -9.09 -6.47
N ARG A 118 11.10 -9.47 -7.47
CA ARG A 118 12.16 -10.46 -7.30
C ARG A 118 13.29 -9.93 -6.44
N VAL A 119 13.75 -8.69 -6.68
CA VAL A 119 14.78 -8.04 -5.85
C VAL A 119 14.30 -7.93 -4.41
N ALA A 120 13.07 -7.45 -4.20
CA ALA A 120 12.46 -7.36 -2.88
C ALA A 120 12.38 -8.71 -2.15
N ALA A 121 12.06 -9.79 -2.85
CA ALA A 121 12.06 -11.12 -2.26
C ALA A 121 13.47 -11.57 -1.83
N LEU A 122 14.49 -11.28 -2.65
CA LEU A 122 15.89 -11.60 -2.33
C LEU A 122 16.41 -10.79 -1.15
N GLU A 123 16.09 -9.49 -1.07
CA GLU A 123 16.47 -8.65 0.07
C GLU A 123 15.82 -9.14 1.37
N LEU A 124 14.52 -9.46 1.30
CA LEU A 124 13.82 -10.05 2.43
C LEU A 124 14.48 -11.35 2.87
N GLU A 125 14.80 -12.26 1.94
CA GLU A 125 15.48 -13.52 2.26
C GLU A 125 16.89 -13.32 2.83
N ALA A 126 17.67 -12.40 2.26
CA ALA A 126 19.05 -12.11 2.68
C ALA A 126 19.13 -11.64 4.14
N GLN A 127 18.14 -10.89 4.61
CA GLN A 127 18.10 -10.41 5.98
C GLN A 127 18.02 -11.54 7.02
N TYR A 128 17.49 -12.71 6.64
CA TYR A 128 17.36 -13.88 7.52
C TYR A 128 18.32 -15.01 7.16
N TRP A 129 19.31 -14.74 6.30
CA TRP A 129 20.30 -15.73 5.90
C TRP A 129 21.18 -16.23 7.06
N ASN A 130 21.33 -15.42 8.11
CA ASN A 130 22.22 -15.71 9.25
C ASN A 130 21.61 -16.64 10.33
N GLY A 131 20.47 -17.30 10.05
CA GLY A 131 19.85 -18.26 10.98
C GLY A 131 18.79 -17.67 11.91
N SER A 132 18.46 -16.39 11.76
CA SER A 132 17.31 -15.78 12.46
C SER A 132 15.98 -16.33 11.90
N ASP A 133 15.02 -16.69 12.77
CA ASP A 133 13.71 -17.16 12.33
C ASP A 133 12.90 -15.97 11.79
N ILE A 134 12.39 -16.09 10.56
CA ILE A 134 11.58 -15.04 9.92
C ILE A 134 10.34 -14.64 10.72
N MET A 135 9.87 -15.51 11.61
CA MET A 135 8.73 -15.23 12.49
C MET A 135 9.07 -14.29 13.68
N GLU A 136 10.36 -14.08 13.99
CA GLU A 136 10.77 -13.26 15.15
C GLU A 136 10.59 -11.75 14.95
N ILE A 137 10.49 -11.28 13.71
CA ILE A 137 10.33 -9.85 13.37
C ILE A 137 8.85 -9.41 13.41
N GLY A 138 7.94 -10.35 13.70
CA GLY A 138 6.50 -10.13 13.67
C GLY A 138 5.95 -10.15 12.24
N PRO A 139 4.63 -10.07 12.07
CA PRO A 139 3.99 -10.31 10.78
C PRO A 139 4.18 -9.17 9.77
N ILE A 140 4.77 -8.04 10.18
CA ILE A 140 4.81 -6.79 9.42
C ILE A 140 6.25 -6.30 9.28
N PHE A 141 6.75 -6.34 8.04
CA PHE A 141 8.08 -5.86 7.69
C PHE A 141 8.02 -4.87 6.53
N SER A 142 8.70 -3.73 6.64
CA SER A 142 8.77 -2.73 5.56
C SER A 142 10.20 -2.29 5.33
N PHE A 143 10.59 -2.18 4.06
CA PHE A 143 11.94 -1.82 3.64
C PHE A 143 11.88 -1.00 2.34
N GLY A 144 12.85 -0.11 2.16
CA GLY A 144 13.04 0.58 0.90
C GLY A 144 13.96 -0.27 0.02
N LEU A 145 13.55 -0.53 -1.22
CA LEU A 145 14.46 -1.05 -2.23
C LEU A 145 15.38 0.10 -2.62
N ALA A 146 16.56 0.18 -2.00
CA ALA A 146 17.60 1.07 -2.50
C ALA A 146 18.09 0.48 -3.83
N ASP A 147 18.14 1.30 -4.88
CA ASP A 147 18.82 0.93 -6.11
C ASP A 147 20.29 0.64 -5.79
N GLY A 148 20.62 -0.63 -5.49
CA GLY A 148 21.98 -1.14 -5.33
C GLY A 148 22.84 -0.45 -4.25
N ALA A 149 23.17 -1.23 -3.23
CA ALA A 149 24.20 -0.98 -2.21
C ALA A 149 23.79 -0.10 -1.01
N ALA A 150 23.83 -0.77 0.15
CA ALA A 150 24.19 -0.23 1.46
C ALA A 150 23.55 1.12 1.87
N THR A 151 22.55 1.09 2.76
CA THR A 151 22.71 1.62 4.12
C THR A 151 21.42 1.51 4.94
N GLN A 152 21.59 0.97 6.14
CA GLN A 152 20.80 1.29 7.33
C GLN A 152 20.80 2.81 7.52
N HIS A 153 19.62 3.39 7.75
CA HIS A 153 19.32 4.82 7.98
C HIS A 153 19.25 5.70 6.73
N GLN A 154 18.10 5.72 6.04
CA GLN A 154 17.73 6.85 5.20
C GLN A 154 16.38 7.43 5.63
N ARG A 155 16.37 8.77 5.77
CA ARG A 155 15.25 9.63 6.14
C ARG A 155 14.01 9.35 5.28
N PRO A 156 12.78 9.50 5.83
CA PRO A 156 11.56 9.39 5.03
C PRO A 156 11.62 10.39 3.86
N GLN A 157 11.72 9.85 2.64
CA GLN A 157 11.46 10.61 1.42
C GLN A 157 10.05 11.18 1.56
N ARG A 158 9.94 12.51 1.52
CA ARG A 158 8.70 13.26 1.71
C ARG A 158 7.70 12.81 0.66
N ILE A 159 6.71 12.00 1.05
CA ILE A 159 5.52 11.76 0.23
C ILE A 159 4.87 13.13 0.02
N THR A 160 5.10 13.71 -1.16
CA THR A 160 4.47 14.96 -1.54
C THR A 160 3.12 14.59 -2.14
N ILE A 161 2.09 14.56 -1.29
CA ILE A 161 0.70 14.51 -1.76
C ILE A 161 0.46 15.85 -2.48
N PRO A 162 0.19 15.86 -3.81
CA PRO A 162 0.08 17.10 -4.55
C PRO A 162 -1.05 17.96 -4.00
N VAL A 163 -0.72 19.20 -3.62
CA VAL A 163 -1.65 20.28 -3.18
C VAL A 163 -2.37 20.87 -4.40
N ALA A 164 -2.80 20.04 -5.35
CA ALA A 164 -3.46 20.53 -6.57
C ALA A 164 -4.95 20.84 -6.34
N GLU A 165 -5.60 20.24 -5.35
CA GLU A 165 -7.06 20.31 -5.19
C GLU A 165 -7.54 21.20 -4.02
N GLN A 166 -6.63 21.88 -3.33
CA GLN A 166 -7.01 22.84 -2.27
C GLN A 166 -7.45 24.21 -2.82
N ARG A 167 -7.17 24.51 -4.10
CA ARG A 167 -7.58 25.77 -4.73
C ARG A 167 -9.04 25.76 -5.18
N ASP A 168 -9.56 24.62 -5.64
CA ASP A 168 -10.93 24.53 -6.14
C ASP A 168 -11.97 24.42 -5.02
N ALA A 169 -11.65 23.72 -3.92
CA ALA A 169 -12.55 23.64 -2.76
C ALA A 169 -12.72 25.00 -2.04
N LYS A 170 -11.69 25.87 -2.07
CA LYS A 170 -11.77 27.21 -1.49
C LYS A 170 -12.54 28.19 -2.40
N ALA A 171 -12.44 28.02 -3.72
CA ALA A 171 -13.24 28.78 -4.69
C ALA A 171 -14.74 28.40 -4.61
N ALA A 172 -15.07 27.11 -4.50
CA ALA A 172 -16.45 26.63 -4.39
C ALA A 172 -17.14 27.08 -3.08
N ARG A 173 -16.40 27.20 -1.97
CA ARG A 173 -16.93 27.74 -0.69
C ARG A 173 -17.08 29.26 -0.67
N ALA A 174 -16.28 30.01 -1.44
CA ALA A 174 -16.44 31.46 -1.54
C ALA A 174 -17.72 31.84 -2.31
N VAL A 175 -18.05 31.09 -3.37
CA VAL A 175 -19.24 31.35 -4.20
C VAL A 175 -20.55 31.02 -3.45
N SER A 176 -20.57 30.00 -2.58
CA SER A 176 -21.79 29.69 -1.78
C SER A 176 -22.05 30.66 -0.62
N SER A 177 -21.03 31.39 -0.16
CA SER A 177 -21.16 32.39 0.91
C SER A 177 -21.69 33.76 0.45
N LEU A 178 -21.62 34.07 -0.86
CA LEU A 178 -22.19 35.31 -1.42
C LEU A 178 -23.68 35.19 -1.80
N GLY A 179 -24.25 33.98 -1.85
CA GLY A 179 -25.62 33.75 -2.33
C GLY A 179 -26.73 33.78 -1.26
N ARG A 180 -26.43 34.06 0.02
CA ARG A 180 -27.39 33.92 1.13
C ARG A 180 -27.70 35.22 1.89
N ALA A 181 -27.62 36.36 1.21
CA ALA A 181 -27.92 37.67 1.78
C ALA A 181 -28.82 38.53 0.87
N THR A 182 -29.98 38.03 0.44
CA THR A 182 -31.15 38.87 0.12
C THR A 182 -32.42 38.06 0.33
N GLY A 183 -33.27 38.51 1.26
CA GLY A 183 -34.58 37.88 1.48
C GLY A 183 -35.02 37.84 2.93
N ASN A 184 -35.08 38.99 3.60
CA ASN A 184 -36.03 39.14 4.69
C ASN A 184 -36.45 40.62 4.82
N GLY A 185 -37.70 40.90 4.49
CA GLY A 185 -38.33 42.21 4.60
C GLY A 185 -39.84 42.05 4.51
N HIS A 186 -40.45 41.72 5.64
CA HIS A 186 -41.89 41.87 5.87
C HIS A 186 -42.23 43.36 6.00
N SER A 187 -43.23 43.82 5.24
CA SER A 187 -44.42 44.58 5.67
C SER A 187 -45.25 44.96 4.46
#